data_AF-A0A958ZX36-F1
#
_entry.id   AF-A0A958ZX36-F1
#
_cell.length_a   1.000
_cell.length_b   1.000
_cell.length_c   1.000
_cell.angle_alpha   90.00
_cell.angle_beta   90.00
_cell.angle_gamma   90.00
#
_symmetry.space_group_name_H-M   'P 1'
#
loop_
_entity.id
_entity.type
_entity.pdbx_description
1 polymer ?
#
loop_
_entity_poly.entity_id
_entity_poly.type
_entity_poly.pdbx_seq_one_letter_code
_entity_poly.pdbx_strand_id
1 'polypeptide(L)'
;MEIIILNLFYLALLIALFRRTFKQIKSTSFSRVIRSNDAALLVLLMVIAVGPVLLFSMGVIGKMPPPNGIHPKFQFMLSVGMSLLISGVWMMYIRKIDIYEKERWKYVFATFVLGVLFSQLAVVGYGVFSGYGMDLNGKPINDLLYSIGVIGGLEEAVKIIPFLLILKYTKAADEPYDYILYPSVAALGFAFAENIMYINNSGLINIGGRALYSTVAHMVFSSVVGYGMLLYKFRYKKRDRLAGFFVFFIIAATMHGFYDFWLINDLVQSYSFLTTVFFLITIHIWFILKNNAVNISNYYDPKISLDNDSLKWYLVLSLSSILMIGYVMISLVYGVGIGNKYLINSWLAYGYLVLYLTLSFSRFKIKHGRLSTVKVPFDFFIPKPIKKE
;
A
#
# COMPACT_ATOMS: atom_id res chain seq x y z
N MET A 1 -15.18 23.58 -3.94
CA MET A 1 -14.26 24.08 -4.98
C MET A 1 -12.98 23.23 -5.05
N GLU A 2 -12.37 22.87 -3.92
CA GLU A 2 -11.12 22.08 -3.84
C GLU A 2 -11.26 20.62 -4.32
N ILE A 3 -12.35 19.92 -3.96
CA ILE A 3 -12.63 18.55 -4.46
C ILE A 3 -12.77 18.54 -5.99
N ILE A 4 -13.33 19.60 -6.57
CA ILE A 4 -13.51 19.72 -8.03
C ILE A 4 -12.16 19.94 -8.71
N ILE A 5 -11.31 20.83 -8.18
CA ILE A 5 -9.95 21.06 -8.70
C ILE A 5 -9.12 19.77 -8.60
N LEU A 6 -9.22 19.05 -7.48
CA LEU A 6 -8.51 17.79 -7.28
C LEU A 6 -9.00 16.70 -8.26
N ASN A 7 -10.31 16.58 -8.46
CA ASN A 7 -10.88 15.65 -9.44
C ASN A 7 -10.49 16.03 -10.88
N LEU A 8 -10.44 17.32 -11.23
CA LEU A 8 -9.98 17.78 -12.54
C LEU A 8 -8.48 17.53 -12.73
N PHE A 9 -7.68 17.73 -11.69
CA PHE A 9 -6.25 17.42 -11.70
C PHE A 9 -6.01 15.90 -11.87
N TYR A 10 -6.72 15.06 -11.11
CA TYR A 10 -6.67 13.60 -11.28
C TYR A 10 -7.11 13.18 -12.67
N LEU A 11 -8.19 13.77 -13.19
CA LEU A 11 -8.68 13.48 -14.54
C LEU A 11 -7.65 13.88 -15.61
N ALA A 12 -7.02 15.04 -15.48
CA ALA A 12 -5.96 15.48 -16.38
C ALA A 12 -4.74 14.54 -16.35
N LEU A 13 -4.31 14.11 -15.15
CA LEU A 13 -3.24 13.14 -14.99
C LEU A 13 -3.61 11.76 -15.56
N LEU A 14 -4.85 11.32 -15.35
CA LEU A 14 -5.37 10.06 -15.89
C LEU A 14 -5.43 10.09 -17.42
N ILE A 15 -5.87 11.19 -18.03
CA ILE A 15 -5.86 11.38 -19.49
C ILE A 15 -4.41 11.38 -20.02
N ALA A 16 -3.49 12.10 -19.36
CA ALA A 16 -2.09 12.14 -19.73
C ALA A 16 -1.44 10.75 -19.68
N LEU A 17 -1.72 9.97 -18.63
CA LEU A 17 -1.26 8.60 -18.48
C LEU A 17 -1.92 7.65 -19.49
N PHE A 18 -3.23 7.75 -19.72
CA PHE A 18 -3.94 6.90 -20.66
C PHE A 18 -3.43 7.06 -22.09
N ARG A 19 -3.25 8.31 -22.56
CA ARG A 19 -2.65 8.61 -23.88
C ARG A 19 -1.24 8.02 -24.02
N ARG A 20 -0.47 8.00 -22.94
CA ARG A 20 0.91 7.48 -22.91
C ARG A 20 0.95 5.94 -22.88
N THR A 21 0.08 5.32 -22.08
CA THR A 21 0.01 3.87 -21.87
C THR A 21 -0.63 3.14 -23.06
N PHE A 22 -1.62 3.74 -23.74
CA PHE A 22 -2.25 3.14 -24.93
C PHE A 22 -1.25 2.86 -26.07
N LYS A 23 -0.22 3.71 -26.23
CA LYS A 23 0.88 3.49 -27.18
C LYS A 23 1.78 2.31 -26.80
N GLN A 24 1.87 1.98 -25.51
CA GLN A 24 2.74 0.93 -24.96
C GLN A 24 2.04 -0.43 -24.86
N ILE A 25 0.72 -0.46 -24.62
CA ILE A 25 -0.07 -1.71 -24.57
C ILE A 25 -0.12 -2.39 -25.95
N LYS A 26 -0.15 -1.62 -27.05
CA LYS A 26 -0.11 -2.16 -28.43
C LYS A 26 1.11 -3.04 -28.74
N SER A 27 2.18 -2.98 -27.94
CA SER A 27 3.45 -3.68 -28.20
C SER A 27 3.76 -4.85 -27.25
N THR A 28 2.83 -5.25 -26.38
CA THR A 28 3.07 -6.32 -25.37
C THR A 28 2.08 -7.48 -25.57
N SER A 29 2.54 -8.75 -25.62
CA SER A 29 1.65 -9.90 -25.88
C SER A 29 0.91 -10.36 -24.63
N PHE A 30 -0.42 -10.22 -24.65
CA PHE A 30 -1.35 -10.69 -23.61
C PHE A 30 -1.20 -12.19 -23.30
N SER A 31 -0.79 -12.98 -24.31
CA SER A 31 -0.60 -14.43 -24.22
C SER A 31 0.45 -14.90 -23.20
N ARG A 32 1.43 -14.06 -22.84
CA ARG A 32 2.50 -14.43 -21.90
C ARG A 32 2.04 -14.34 -20.43
N VAL A 33 1.08 -13.46 -20.14
CA VAL A 33 0.52 -13.21 -18.81
C VAL A 33 -0.37 -14.36 -18.34
N ILE A 34 -1.07 -15.01 -19.27
CA ILE A 34 -1.98 -16.13 -18.97
C ILE A 34 -1.23 -17.40 -18.54
N ARG A 35 0.06 -17.53 -18.87
CA ARG A 35 0.83 -18.78 -18.63
C ARG A 35 1.57 -18.83 -17.29
N SER A 36 1.57 -17.79 -16.47
CA SER A 36 2.25 -17.82 -15.16
C SER A 36 1.33 -18.36 -14.06
N ASN A 37 1.89 -18.85 -12.94
CA ASN A 37 1.12 -19.24 -11.74
C ASN A 37 0.31 -18.06 -11.13
N ASP A 38 0.50 -16.83 -11.65
CA ASP A 38 -0.28 -15.65 -11.29
C ASP A 38 -1.62 -15.61 -12.02
N ALA A 39 -1.75 -16.34 -13.12
CA ALA A 39 -2.97 -16.40 -13.92
C ALA A 39 -4.15 -16.97 -13.13
N ALA A 40 -3.94 -17.90 -12.20
CA ALA A 40 -5.02 -18.43 -11.35
C ALA A 40 -5.59 -17.36 -10.41
N LEU A 41 -4.72 -16.54 -9.80
CA LEU A 41 -5.13 -15.41 -8.96
C LEU A 41 -5.77 -14.31 -9.81
N LEU A 42 -5.24 -14.03 -11.00
CA LEU A 42 -5.80 -13.05 -11.94
C LEU A 42 -7.16 -13.46 -12.51
N VAL A 43 -7.35 -14.75 -12.84
CA VAL A 43 -8.63 -15.30 -13.29
C VAL A 43 -9.63 -15.31 -12.15
N LEU A 44 -9.24 -15.70 -10.93
CA LEU A 44 -10.11 -15.61 -9.75
C LEU A 44 -10.55 -14.15 -9.50
N LEU A 45 -9.62 -13.20 -9.54
CA LEU A 45 -9.93 -11.78 -9.35
C LEU A 45 -10.79 -11.22 -10.48
N MET A 46 -10.57 -11.61 -11.74
CA MET A 46 -11.44 -11.23 -12.87
C MET A 46 -12.83 -11.84 -12.76
N VAL A 47 -12.96 -13.11 -12.38
CA VAL A 47 -14.27 -13.78 -12.24
C VAL A 47 -15.09 -13.14 -11.11
N ILE A 48 -14.44 -12.81 -9.99
CA ILE A 48 -15.08 -12.10 -8.86
C ILE A 48 -15.36 -10.63 -9.22
N ALA A 49 -14.53 -9.96 -10.02
CA ALA A 49 -14.70 -8.55 -10.38
C ALA A 49 -15.68 -8.30 -11.54
N VAL A 50 -15.71 -9.17 -12.54
CA VAL A 50 -16.46 -8.96 -13.81
C VAL A 50 -17.82 -9.67 -13.77
N GLY A 51 -17.89 -10.87 -13.18
CA GLY A 51 -19.13 -11.65 -13.09
C GLY A 51 -20.28 -10.87 -12.44
N PRO A 52 -20.09 -10.23 -11.27
CA PRO A 52 -21.17 -9.50 -10.63
C PRO A 52 -21.53 -8.20 -11.35
N VAL A 53 -20.58 -7.51 -12.01
CA VAL A 53 -20.88 -6.31 -12.82
C VAL A 53 -21.84 -6.64 -13.95
N LEU A 54 -21.63 -7.77 -14.62
CA LEU A 54 -22.55 -8.27 -15.64
C LEU A 54 -23.92 -8.65 -15.04
N LEU A 55 -23.94 -9.31 -13.88
CA LEU A 55 -25.19 -9.69 -13.19
C LEU A 55 -26.00 -8.47 -12.66
N PHE A 56 -25.32 -7.43 -12.17
CA PHE A 56 -25.95 -6.21 -11.66
C PHE A 56 -26.37 -5.24 -12.78
N SER A 57 -25.57 -5.12 -13.84
CA SER A 57 -25.92 -4.27 -15.01
C SER A 57 -27.07 -4.83 -15.84
N MET A 58 -27.22 -6.17 -15.89
CA MET A 58 -28.32 -6.84 -16.60
C MET A 58 -29.62 -6.93 -15.78
N GLY A 59 -29.68 -6.31 -14.59
CA GLY A 59 -30.89 -6.29 -13.76
C GLY A 59 -31.28 -7.64 -13.14
N VAL A 60 -30.43 -8.66 -13.24
CA VAL A 60 -30.71 -10.03 -12.75
C VAL A 60 -30.84 -10.06 -11.22
N ILE A 61 -30.15 -9.15 -10.51
CA ILE A 61 -30.21 -8.98 -9.05
C ILE A 61 -30.93 -7.66 -8.69
N GLY A 62 -32.06 -7.38 -9.35
CA GLY A 62 -32.83 -6.13 -9.22
C GLY A 62 -33.64 -5.94 -7.92
N LYS A 63 -33.42 -6.75 -6.87
CA LYS A 63 -34.17 -6.70 -5.60
C LYS A 63 -33.31 -6.47 -4.35
N MET A 64 -32.09 -5.95 -4.53
CA MET A 64 -31.22 -5.53 -3.43
C MET A 64 -31.12 -3.99 -3.37
N PRO A 65 -31.08 -3.39 -2.17
CA PRO A 65 -30.83 -4.04 -0.88
C PRO A 65 -32.09 -4.66 -0.25
N PRO A 66 -31.95 -5.64 0.67
CA PRO A 66 -33.07 -6.21 1.39
C PRO A 66 -33.88 -5.11 2.13
N PRO A 67 -35.21 -5.24 2.27
CA PRO A 67 -36.08 -4.20 2.84
C PRO A 67 -35.68 -3.72 4.23
N ASN A 68 -35.01 -4.57 5.00
CA ASN A 68 -34.60 -4.31 6.39
C ASN A 68 -33.13 -3.87 6.52
N GLY A 69 -32.47 -3.55 5.40
CA GLY A 69 -31.02 -3.32 5.38
C GLY A 69 -30.22 -4.61 5.60
N ILE A 70 -28.90 -4.48 5.55
CA ILE A 70 -27.98 -5.60 5.78
C ILE A 70 -27.69 -5.75 7.28
N HIS A 71 -27.65 -6.98 7.76
CA HIS A 71 -27.29 -7.29 9.14
C HIS A 71 -25.84 -6.83 9.43
N PRO A 72 -25.56 -6.09 10.53
CA PRO A 72 -24.22 -5.56 10.83
C PRO A 72 -23.08 -6.59 10.79
N LYS A 73 -23.35 -7.83 11.24
CA LYS A 73 -22.40 -8.95 11.13
C LYS A 73 -21.96 -9.25 9.69
N PHE A 74 -22.86 -9.14 8.71
CA PHE A 74 -22.51 -9.39 7.30
C PHE A 74 -21.58 -8.30 6.75
N GLN A 75 -21.84 -7.03 7.07
CA GLN A 75 -20.93 -5.93 6.70
C GLN A 75 -19.54 -6.09 7.33
N PHE A 76 -19.49 -6.52 8.59
CA PHE A 76 -18.22 -6.83 9.25
C PHE A 76 -17.47 -7.96 8.53
N MET A 77 -18.15 -9.06 8.16
CA MET A 77 -17.55 -10.15 7.39
C MET A 77 -17.01 -9.69 6.02
N LEU A 78 -17.76 -8.83 5.31
CA LEU A 78 -17.28 -8.22 4.06
C LEU A 78 -16.04 -7.36 4.29
N SER A 79 -16.00 -6.60 5.39
CA SER A 79 -14.85 -5.76 5.76
C SER A 79 -13.60 -6.61 6.07
N VAL A 80 -13.76 -7.74 6.76
CA VAL A 80 -12.69 -8.72 6.98
C VAL A 80 -12.20 -9.32 5.67
N GLY A 81 -13.11 -9.75 4.80
CA GLY A 81 -12.78 -10.30 3.48
C GLY A 81 -12.00 -9.31 2.60
N MET A 82 -12.42 -8.05 2.57
CA MET A 82 -11.71 -7.00 1.83
C MET A 82 -10.36 -6.67 2.43
N SER A 83 -10.25 -6.63 3.75
CA SER A 83 -8.98 -6.38 4.43
C SER A 83 -7.97 -7.49 4.13
N LEU A 84 -8.42 -8.76 4.14
CA LEU A 84 -7.59 -9.91 3.75
C LEU A 84 -7.16 -9.81 2.28
N LEU A 85 -8.07 -9.46 1.37
CA LEU A 85 -7.77 -9.30 -0.04
C LEU A 85 -6.72 -8.21 -0.28
N ILE A 86 -6.89 -7.03 0.35
CA ILE A 86 -5.96 -5.91 0.23
C ILE A 86 -4.56 -6.32 0.71
N SER A 87 -4.46 -6.89 1.91
CA SER A 87 -3.16 -7.34 2.46
C SER A 87 -2.56 -8.47 1.63
N GLY A 88 -3.36 -9.40 1.12
CA GLY A 88 -2.92 -10.48 0.25
C GLY A 88 -2.34 -9.98 -1.08
N VAL A 89 -3.01 -9.02 -1.73
CA VAL A 89 -2.53 -8.41 -2.98
C VAL A 89 -1.16 -7.76 -2.79
N TRP A 90 -1.01 -6.97 -1.73
CA TRP A 90 0.25 -6.28 -1.44
C TRP A 90 1.36 -7.23 -0.96
N MET A 91 1.02 -8.25 -0.16
CA MET A 91 1.95 -9.29 0.28
C MET A 91 2.51 -10.10 -0.90
N MET A 92 1.65 -10.48 -1.84
CA MET A 92 2.06 -11.15 -3.07
C MET A 92 2.92 -10.23 -3.94
N TYR A 93 2.62 -8.92 -3.99
CA TYR A 93 3.45 -7.96 -4.72
C TYR A 93 4.88 -7.89 -4.17
N ILE A 94 5.06 -7.68 -2.86
CA ILE A 94 6.41 -7.57 -2.27
C ILE A 94 7.19 -8.88 -2.39
N ARG A 95 6.53 -10.03 -2.24
CA ARG A 95 7.16 -11.34 -2.42
C ARG A 95 7.61 -11.60 -3.87
N LYS A 96 7.00 -10.94 -4.86
CA LYS A 96 7.44 -11.04 -6.28
C LYS A 96 8.71 -10.25 -6.58
N ILE A 97 9.03 -9.26 -5.74
CA ILE A 97 10.25 -8.45 -5.90
C ILE A 97 11.45 -9.19 -5.34
N ASP A 98 11.21 -10.11 -4.41
CA ASP A 98 12.18 -11.07 -3.91
C ASP A 98 12.49 -12.13 -4.98
N ILE A 99 13.62 -11.95 -5.66
CA ILE A 99 14.00 -12.73 -6.85
C ILE A 99 15.21 -13.63 -6.64
N TYR A 100 16.06 -13.35 -5.64
CA TYR A 100 17.32 -14.06 -5.45
C TYR A 100 17.22 -15.12 -4.36
N GLU A 101 16.80 -14.75 -3.15
CA GLU A 101 16.54 -15.67 -2.03
C GLU A 101 15.07 -15.57 -1.61
N LYS A 102 14.21 -16.37 -2.25
CA LYS A 102 12.76 -16.28 -1.98
C LYS A 102 12.42 -16.72 -0.57
N GLU A 103 11.92 -15.77 0.21
CA GLU A 103 11.60 -16.00 1.60
C GLU A 103 10.56 -17.10 1.83
N ARG A 104 10.74 -17.94 2.85
CA ARG A 104 9.80 -19.05 3.09
C ARG A 104 8.47 -18.51 3.60
N TRP A 105 7.35 -19.02 3.04
CA TRP A 105 6.00 -18.58 3.40
C TRP A 105 5.73 -18.57 4.91
N LYS A 106 6.28 -19.54 5.66
CA LYS A 106 6.12 -19.59 7.12
C LYS A 106 6.60 -18.32 7.83
N TYR A 107 7.70 -17.70 7.39
CA TYR A 107 8.22 -16.48 8.03
C TYR A 107 7.43 -15.25 7.61
N VAL A 108 7.01 -15.19 6.34
CA VAL A 108 6.13 -14.14 5.84
C VAL A 108 4.79 -14.15 6.58
N PHE A 109 4.13 -15.32 6.67
CA PHE A 109 2.87 -15.45 7.41
C PHE A 109 3.04 -15.22 8.91
N ALA A 110 4.09 -15.73 9.53
CA ALA A 110 4.36 -15.46 10.95
C ALA A 110 4.53 -13.95 11.21
N THR A 111 5.27 -13.24 10.36
CA THR A 111 5.46 -11.79 10.48
C THR A 111 4.15 -11.03 10.31
N PHE A 112 3.32 -11.43 9.35
CA PHE A 112 1.99 -10.85 9.15
C PHE A 112 1.10 -11.03 10.38
N VAL A 113 1.00 -12.26 10.89
CA VAL A 113 0.19 -12.59 12.07
C VAL A 113 0.68 -11.83 13.30
N LEU A 114 2.00 -11.76 13.51
CA LEU A 114 2.56 -10.94 14.58
C LEU A 114 2.22 -9.46 14.40
N GLY A 115 2.25 -8.92 13.18
CA GLY A 115 1.79 -7.56 12.89
C GLY A 115 0.32 -7.32 13.28
N VAL A 116 -0.56 -8.27 12.98
CA VAL A 116 -1.98 -8.23 13.41
C VAL A 116 -2.09 -8.25 14.93
N LEU A 117 -1.38 -9.16 15.61
CA LEU A 117 -1.45 -9.31 17.07
C LEU A 117 -0.89 -8.07 17.79
N PHE A 118 0.28 -7.58 17.36
CA PHE A 118 0.92 -6.44 17.99
C PHE A 118 0.19 -5.12 17.72
N SER A 119 -0.64 -5.01 16.67
CA SER A 119 -1.47 -3.81 16.45
C SER A 119 -2.30 -3.41 17.67
N GLN A 120 -2.71 -4.38 18.50
CA GLN A 120 -3.46 -4.13 19.74
C GLN A 120 -2.64 -3.35 20.78
N LEU A 121 -1.31 -3.41 20.74
CA LEU A 121 -0.45 -2.60 21.60
C LEU A 121 -0.56 -1.11 21.28
N ALA A 122 -0.84 -0.73 20.03
CA ALA A 122 -1.08 0.67 19.68
C ALA A 122 -2.35 1.18 20.35
N VAL A 123 -3.43 0.38 20.38
CA VAL A 123 -4.68 0.72 21.07
C VAL A 123 -4.44 0.96 22.57
N VAL A 124 -3.69 0.07 23.21
CA VAL A 124 -3.31 0.24 24.63
C VAL A 124 -2.46 1.50 24.81
N GLY A 125 -1.48 1.72 23.93
CA GLY A 125 -0.62 2.90 24.00
C GLY A 125 -1.38 4.20 23.85
N TYR A 126 -2.39 4.28 22.96
CA TYR A 126 -3.27 5.44 22.85
C TYR A 126 -3.98 5.75 24.18
N GLY A 127 -4.48 4.73 24.87
CA GLY A 127 -5.09 4.90 26.19
C GLY A 127 -4.10 5.43 27.25
N VAL A 128 -2.84 4.99 27.21
CA VAL A 128 -1.80 5.48 28.12
C VAL A 128 -1.48 6.95 27.85
N PHE A 129 -1.26 7.34 26.60
CA PHE A 129 -0.95 8.73 26.24
C PHE A 129 -2.12 9.69 26.57
N SER A 130 -3.36 9.26 26.29
CA SER A 130 -4.56 10.00 26.69
C SER A 130 -4.67 10.16 28.21
N GLY A 131 -4.29 9.14 28.99
CA GLY A 131 -4.21 9.23 30.45
C GLY A 131 -3.23 10.28 30.98
N TYR A 132 -2.24 10.69 30.18
CA TYR A 132 -1.32 11.80 30.47
C TYR A 132 -1.78 13.14 29.86
N GLY A 133 -3.00 13.22 29.31
CA GLY A 133 -3.55 14.42 28.68
C GLY A 133 -2.97 14.72 27.29
N MET A 134 -2.32 13.75 26.65
CA MET A 134 -1.90 13.88 25.26
C MET A 134 -3.02 13.39 24.37
N ASP A 135 -3.83 14.32 23.88
CA ASP A 135 -4.96 14.05 22.98
C ASP A 135 -5.02 15.07 21.84
N LEU A 136 -5.73 14.71 20.77
CA LEU A 136 -6.15 15.66 19.75
C LEU A 136 -7.07 16.72 20.39
N ASN A 137 -6.81 17.99 20.10
CA ASN A 137 -7.61 19.10 20.64
C ASN A 137 -8.05 20.12 19.58
N GLY A 138 -7.84 19.79 18.30
CA GLY A 138 -8.22 20.63 17.16
C GLY A 138 -7.22 21.75 16.87
N LYS A 139 -6.25 22.04 17.75
CA LYS A 139 -5.22 23.06 17.49
C LYS A 139 -4.15 22.49 16.57
N PRO A 140 -3.81 23.14 15.44
CA PRO A 140 -2.93 22.56 14.43
C PRO A 140 -1.55 22.13 14.94
N ILE A 141 -0.93 22.92 15.82
CA ILE A 141 0.39 22.58 16.37
C ILE A 141 0.31 21.36 17.30
N ASN A 142 -0.72 21.31 18.15
CA ASN A 142 -0.93 20.17 19.04
C ASN A 142 -1.17 18.89 18.23
N ASP A 143 -2.10 18.95 17.28
CA ASP A 143 -2.50 17.79 16.52
C ASP A 143 -1.38 17.31 15.59
N LEU A 144 -0.53 18.21 15.06
CA LEU A 144 0.67 17.82 14.33
C LEU A 144 1.68 17.07 15.22
N LEU A 145 1.95 17.59 16.42
CA LEU A 145 2.86 16.95 17.36
C LEU A 145 2.31 15.62 17.87
N TYR A 146 1.01 15.54 18.13
CA TYR A 146 0.30 14.30 18.49
C TYR A 146 0.39 13.28 17.35
N SER A 147 0.11 13.70 16.11
CA SER A 147 0.20 12.81 14.95
C SER A 147 1.62 12.29 14.73
N ILE A 148 2.67 13.11 14.94
CA ILE A 148 4.07 12.66 14.79
C ILE A 148 4.50 11.77 15.96
N GLY A 149 4.31 12.24 17.18
CA GLY A 149 4.88 11.61 18.39
C GLY A 149 4.06 10.41 18.87
N VAL A 150 2.73 10.58 18.93
CA VAL A 150 1.83 9.55 19.44
C VAL A 150 1.42 8.63 18.30
N ILE A 151 0.70 9.09 17.27
CA ILE A 151 0.24 8.20 16.18
C ILE A 151 1.43 7.58 15.44
N GLY A 152 2.25 8.42 14.80
CA GLY A 152 3.39 7.99 13.99
C GLY A 152 4.43 7.24 14.82
N GLY A 153 4.85 7.80 15.95
CA GLY A 153 5.85 7.21 16.82
C GLY A 153 5.43 5.88 17.42
N LEU A 154 4.25 5.82 18.05
CA LEU A 154 3.76 4.59 18.69
C LEU A 154 3.54 3.49 17.66
N GLU A 155 2.84 3.79 16.56
CA GLU A 155 2.49 2.74 15.61
C GLU A 155 3.71 2.21 14.86
N GLU A 156 4.65 3.07 14.44
CA GLU A 156 5.87 2.57 13.80
C GLU A 156 6.74 1.77 14.79
N ALA A 157 6.70 2.10 16.08
CA ALA A 157 7.41 1.35 17.12
C ALA A 157 6.79 -0.04 17.29
N VAL A 158 5.47 -0.14 17.23
CA VAL A 158 4.74 -1.42 17.28
C VAL A 158 4.96 -2.24 16.00
N LYS A 159 4.85 -1.62 14.83
CA LYS A 159 4.99 -2.29 13.51
C LYS A 159 6.38 -2.89 13.29
N ILE A 160 7.43 -2.32 13.88
CA ILE A 160 8.79 -2.87 13.69
C ILE A 160 9.07 -4.10 14.57
N ILE A 161 8.28 -4.35 15.62
CA ILE A 161 8.49 -5.47 16.56
C ILE A 161 8.56 -6.83 15.84
N PRO A 162 7.60 -7.23 14.98
CA PRO A 162 7.70 -8.49 14.24
C PRO A 162 9.02 -8.67 13.48
N PHE A 163 9.49 -7.60 12.83
CA PHE A 163 10.76 -7.66 12.10
C PHE A 163 11.96 -7.85 13.04
N LEU A 164 11.99 -7.14 14.18
CA LEU A 164 13.04 -7.33 15.19
C LEU A 164 13.03 -8.76 15.76
N LEU A 165 11.86 -9.37 15.90
CA LEU A 165 11.74 -10.78 16.31
C LEU A 165 12.30 -11.73 15.24
N ILE A 166 12.00 -11.50 13.96
CA ILE A 166 12.59 -12.27 12.85
C ILE A 166 14.11 -12.17 12.86
N LEU A 167 14.67 -10.96 13.02
CA LEU A 167 16.11 -10.73 13.08
C LEU A 167 16.77 -11.40 14.29
N LYS A 168 16.09 -11.44 15.43
CA LYS A 168 16.64 -11.97 16.68
C LYS A 168 16.57 -13.49 16.77
N TYR A 169 15.46 -14.09 16.33
CA TYR A 169 15.16 -15.49 16.59
C TYR A 169 15.25 -16.39 15.36
N THR A 170 15.52 -15.82 14.18
CA THR A 170 15.65 -16.59 12.94
C THR A 170 16.88 -16.14 12.14
N LYS A 171 17.26 -16.94 11.14
CA LYS A 171 18.25 -16.56 10.13
C LYS A 171 17.59 -16.23 8.79
N ALA A 172 16.30 -15.93 8.78
CA ALA A 172 15.54 -15.74 7.55
C ALA A 172 15.98 -14.46 6.82
N ALA A 173 16.04 -13.32 7.53
CA ALA A 173 16.48 -12.05 6.96
C ALA A 173 18.01 -11.98 6.72
N ASP A 174 18.45 -12.60 5.63
CA ASP A 174 19.84 -12.74 5.21
C ASP A 174 20.18 -11.99 3.91
N GLU A 175 19.16 -11.56 3.15
CA GLU A 175 19.25 -10.71 1.99
C GLU A 175 18.95 -9.23 2.35
N PRO A 176 19.60 -8.23 1.72
CA PRO A 176 19.23 -6.84 1.88
C PRO A 176 17.76 -6.54 1.56
N TYR A 177 17.14 -7.22 0.60
CA TYR A 177 15.71 -7.01 0.29
C TYR A 177 14.78 -7.39 1.45
N ASP A 178 15.17 -8.32 2.31
CA ASP A 178 14.38 -8.76 3.47
C ASP A 178 14.14 -7.65 4.49
N TYR A 179 15.06 -6.67 4.53
CA TYR A 179 14.94 -5.46 5.34
C TYR A 179 13.90 -4.48 4.77
N ILE A 180 13.35 -4.73 3.59
CA ILE A 180 12.17 -4.05 3.04
C ILE A 180 10.95 -4.98 3.16
N LEU A 181 11.12 -6.27 2.86
CA LEU A 181 10.05 -7.26 2.87
C LEU A 181 9.43 -7.41 4.27
N TYR A 182 10.22 -7.73 5.30
CA TYR A 182 9.65 -8.04 6.62
C TYR A 182 8.98 -6.84 7.30
N PRO A 183 9.56 -5.62 7.34
CA PRO A 183 8.85 -4.45 7.85
C PRO A 183 7.58 -4.16 7.06
N SER A 184 7.58 -4.34 5.74
CA SER A 184 6.37 -4.19 4.92
C SER A 184 5.31 -5.22 5.31
N VAL A 185 5.69 -6.49 5.50
CA VAL A 185 4.77 -7.57 5.89
C VAL A 185 4.21 -7.33 7.30
N ALA A 186 5.03 -6.88 8.24
CA ALA A 186 4.60 -6.51 9.58
C ALA A 186 3.57 -5.36 9.53
N ALA A 187 3.86 -4.33 8.74
CA ALA A 187 2.97 -3.22 8.49
C ALA A 187 1.67 -3.63 7.79
N LEU A 188 1.69 -4.62 6.88
CA LEU A 188 0.49 -5.19 6.26
C LEU A 188 -0.41 -5.91 7.28
N GLY A 189 0.18 -6.56 8.29
CA GLY A 189 -0.55 -7.15 9.41
C GLY A 189 -1.21 -6.09 10.29
N PHE A 190 -0.49 -5.01 10.58
CA PHE A 190 -1.06 -3.87 11.31
C PHE A 190 -2.20 -3.22 10.51
N ALA A 191 -1.95 -2.90 9.24
CA ALA A 191 -2.93 -2.30 8.34
C ALA A 191 -4.16 -3.19 8.14
N PHE A 192 -4.02 -4.52 8.21
CA PHE A 192 -5.16 -5.44 8.16
C PHE A 192 -6.15 -5.18 9.29
N ALA A 193 -5.68 -5.06 10.54
CA ALA A 193 -6.52 -4.81 11.70
C ALA A 193 -7.26 -3.47 11.58
N GLU A 194 -6.54 -2.42 11.18
CA GLU A 194 -7.16 -1.12 10.94
C GLU A 194 -8.12 -1.12 9.75
N ASN A 195 -7.76 -1.78 8.65
CA ASN A 195 -8.60 -1.86 7.44
C ASN A 195 -9.98 -2.43 7.80
N ILE A 196 -10.06 -3.43 8.68
CA ILE A 196 -11.34 -3.97 9.15
C ILE A 196 -12.17 -2.85 9.78
N MET A 197 -11.58 -2.10 10.71
CA MET A 197 -12.27 -1.02 11.42
C MET A 197 -12.70 0.10 10.46
N TYR A 198 -11.80 0.63 9.65
CA TYR A 198 -12.09 1.76 8.75
C TYR A 198 -13.05 1.39 7.62
N ILE A 199 -12.94 0.20 7.04
CA ILE A 199 -13.87 -0.27 6.00
C ILE A 199 -15.25 -0.52 6.61
N ASN A 200 -15.32 -1.13 7.80
CA ASN A 200 -16.59 -1.37 8.47
C ASN A 200 -17.27 -0.06 8.89
N ASN A 201 -16.54 0.86 9.53
CA ASN A 201 -17.11 2.11 10.04
C ASN A 201 -17.58 3.06 8.92
N SER A 202 -16.96 2.97 7.73
CA SER A 202 -17.35 3.77 6.57
C SER A 202 -18.46 3.14 5.72
N GLY A 203 -19.05 2.02 6.13
CA GLY A 203 -20.03 1.32 5.30
C GLY A 203 -19.44 0.85 3.97
N LEU A 204 -18.21 0.32 3.99
CA LEU A 204 -17.44 -0.14 2.84
C LEU A 204 -16.95 0.95 1.87
N ILE A 205 -17.28 2.23 2.10
CA ILE A 205 -16.91 3.32 1.18
C ILE A 205 -15.39 3.54 1.11
N ASN A 206 -14.66 3.29 2.22
CA ASN A 206 -13.22 3.58 2.26
C ASN A 206 -12.31 2.49 1.65
N ILE A 207 -12.86 1.46 0.99
CA ILE A 207 -12.08 0.35 0.39
C ILE A 207 -10.96 0.89 -0.51
N GLY A 208 -11.27 1.81 -1.43
CA GLY A 208 -10.28 2.35 -2.36
C GLY A 208 -9.15 3.12 -1.67
N GLY A 209 -9.49 3.99 -0.71
CA GLY A 209 -8.52 4.75 0.07
C GLY A 209 -7.62 3.86 0.93
N ARG A 210 -8.19 2.85 1.59
CA ARG A 210 -7.40 1.89 2.39
C ARG A 210 -6.48 1.03 1.52
N ALA A 211 -6.94 0.60 0.34
CA ALA A 211 -6.15 -0.24 -0.56
C ALA A 211 -5.00 0.50 -1.26
N LEU A 212 -5.22 1.75 -1.68
CA LEU A 212 -4.32 2.48 -2.58
C LEU A 212 -3.50 3.57 -1.89
N TYR A 213 -3.96 4.08 -0.75
CA TYR A 213 -3.21 5.02 0.06
C TYR A 213 -2.69 4.37 1.34
N SER A 214 -3.57 4.17 2.34
CA SER A 214 -3.15 3.87 3.71
C SER A 214 -2.32 2.58 3.79
N THR A 215 -2.76 1.47 3.18
CA THR A 215 -1.99 0.21 3.21
C THR A 215 -0.60 0.36 2.57
N VAL A 216 -0.50 1.14 1.49
CA VAL A 216 0.78 1.41 0.83
C VAL A 216 1.65 2.32 1.70
N ALA A 217 1.07 3.32 2.34
CA ALA A 217 1.75 4.23 3.26
C ALA A 217 2.34 3.46 4.45
N HIS A 218 1.59 2.56 5.08
CA HIS A 218 2.08 1.68 6.14
C HIS A 218 3.32 0.88 5.70
N MET A 219 3.25 0.22 4.54
CA MET A 219 4.41 -0.53 4.01
C MET A 219 5.62 0.37 3.78
N VAL A 220 5.39 1.55 3.20
CA VAL A 220 6.45 2.50 2.86
C VAL A 220 7.13 3.04 4.11
N PHE A 221 6.36 3.48 5.11
CA PHE A 221 6.90 4.08 6.33
C PHE A 221 7.69 3.06 7.14
N SER A 222 7.15 1.87 7.37
CA SER A 222 7.89 0.84 8.11
C SER A 222 9.12 0.32 7.35
N SER A 223 9.08 0.32 6.01
CA SER A 223 10.26 0.03 5.18
C SER A 223 11.39 1.04 5.34
N VAL A 224 11.10 2.30 5.70
CA VAL A 224 12.15 3.31 5.94
C VAL A 224 13.01 2.90 7.13
N VAL A 225 12.39 2.41 8.21
CA VAL A 225 13.10 1.90 9.39
C VAL A 225 13.99 0.72 9.02
N GLY A 226 13.43 -0.25 8.29
CA GLY A 226 14.17 -1.41 7.81
C GLY A 226 15.33 -1.05 6.87
N TYR A 227 15.13 -0.09 5.96
CA TYR A 227 16.19 0.41 5.08
C TYR A 227 17.32 1.09 5.85
N GLY A 228 17.02 1.80 6.94
CA GLY A 228 18.03 2.32 7.85
C GLY A 228 18.92 1.20 8.42
N MET A 229 18.30 0.14 8.93
CA MET A 229 19.02 -1.03 9.45
C MET A 229 19.83 -1.75 8.35
N LEU A 230 19.29 -1.86 7.13
CA LEU A 230 19.97 -2.38 5.95
C LEU A 230 21.26 -1.61 5.66
N LEU A 231 21.19 -0.27 5.60
CA LEU A 231 22.36 0.55 5.29
C LEU A 231 23.49 0.32 6.28
N TYR A 232 23.18 0.21 7.57
CA TYR A 232 24.18 0.02 8.61
C TYR A 232 24.70 -1.42 8.70
N LYS A 233 23.92 -2.42 8.28
CA LYS A 233 24.39 -3.81 8.15
C LYS A 233 25.29 -4.02 6.93
N PHE A 234 24.85 -3.55 5.76
CA PHE A 234 25.47 -3.93 4.48
C PHE A 234 26.41 -2.87 3.89
N ARG A 235 26.18 -1.58 4.15
CA ARG A 235 27.01 -0.48 3.60
C ARG A 235 27.98 0.10 4.62
N TYR A 236 27.49 0.49 5.79
CA TYR A 236 28.26 1.22 6.79
C TYR A 236 28.74 0.32 7.93
N LYS A 237 29.43 -0.78 7.60
CA LYS A 237 29.83 -1.84 8.55
C LYS A 237 30.55 -1.36 9.83
N LYS A 238 31.17 -0.17 9.81
CA LYS A 238 31.90 0.44 10.94
C LYS A 238 31.08 1.46 11.76
N ARG A 239 29.82 1.74 11.39
CA ARG A 239 28.96 2.69 12.10
C ARG A 239 27.98 1.97 13.03
N ASP A 240 27.55 2.67 14.07
CA ASP A 240 26.60 2.14 15.04
C ASP A 240 25.25 1.83 14.39
N ARG A 241 24.84 0.56 14.47
CA ARG A 241 23.56 0.07 13.92
C ARG A 241 22.36 0.66 14.66
N LEU A 242 22.50 0.96 15.95
CA LEU A 242 21.43 1.56 16.75
C LEU A 242 21.14 2.99 16.28
N ALA A 243 22.17 3.79 16.01
CA ALA A 243 22.01 5.11 15.39
C ALA A 243 21.24 5.02 14.05
N GLY A 244 21.53 4.01 13.22
CA GLY A 244 20.79 3.76 11.98
C GLY A 244 19.31 3.45 12.19
N PHE A 245 18.98 2.66 13.20
CA PHE A 245 17.59 2.39 13.57
C PHE A 245 16.86 3.66 14.03
N PHE A 246 17.39 4.37 15.03
CA PHE A 246 16.70 5.52 15.63
C PHE A 246 16.50 6.68 14.65
N VAL A 247 17.50 6.99 13.82
CA VAL A 247 17.37 8.06 12.81
C VAL A 247 16.25 7.75 11.83
N PHE A 248 16.22 6.53 11.28
CA PHE A 248 15.20 6.16 10.30
C PHE A 248 13.83 5.90 10.93
N PHE A 249 13.79 5.51 12.20
CA PHE A 249 12.58 5.45 13.00
C PHE A 249 11.93 6.84 13.15
N ILE A 250 12.69 7.87 13.54
CA ILE A 250 12.18 9.24 13.65
C ILE A 250 11.67 9.74 12.30
N ILE A 251 12.37 9.43 11.21
CA ILE A 251 11.91 9.77 9.86
C ILE A 251 10.58 9.07 9.54
N ALA A 252 10.47 7.76 9.80
CA ALA A 252 9.24 7.01 9.55
C ALA A 252 8.05 7.54 10.38
N ALA A 253 8.25 7.78 11.67
CA ALA A 253 7.26 8.36 12.56
C ALA A 253 6.80 9.75 12.10
N THR A 254 7.74 10.60 11.67
CA THR A 254 7.43 11.91 11.10
C THR A 254 6.65 11.81 9.80
N MET A 255 7.05 10.90 8.90
CA MET A 255 6.34 10.67 7.65
C MET A 255 4.91 10.20 7.88
N HIS A 256 4.72 9.29 8.84
CA HIS A 256 3.42 8.78 9.19
C HIS A 256 2.53 9.84 9.83
N GLY A 257 3.02 10.55 10.84
CA GLY A 257 2.27 11.64 11.47
C GLY A 257 1.94 12.78 10.51
N PHE A 258 2.86 13.10 9.59
CA PHE A 258 2.60 14.10 8.56
C PHE A 258 1.51 13.65 7.58
N TYR A 259 1.46 12.36 7.24
CA TYR A 259 0.39 11.80 6.40
C TYR A 259 -0.98 11.93 7.08
N ASP A 260 -1.07 11.62 8.37
CA ASP A 260 -2.33 11.66 9.12
C ASP A 260 -2.79 13.06 9.52
N PHE A 261 -1.87 13.97 9.84
CA PHE A 261 -2.19 15.31 10.33
C PHE A 261 -3.18 16.06 9.42
N TRP A 262 -2.93 16.08 8.09
CA TRP A 262 -3.80 16.75 7.13
C TRP A 262 -5.15 16.05 6.91
N LEU A 263 -5.28 14.79 7.34
CA LEU A 263 -6.53 14.04 7.26
C LEU A 263 -7.37 14.20 8.53
N ILE A 264 -6.71 14.37 9.69
CA ILE A 264 -7.33 14.37 11.02
C ILE A 264 -7.75 15.77 11.46
N ASN A 265 -6.92 16.81 11.27
CA ASN A 265 -7.21 18.12 11.85
C ASN A 265 -8.18 18.93 10.97
N ASP A 266 -9.36 19.24 11.52
CA ASP A 266 -10.47 19.90 10.81
C ASP A 266 -10.09 21.28 10.21
N LEU A 267 -9.21 22.05 10.87
CA LEU A 267 -8.83 23.38 10.41
C LEU A 267 -7.93 23.36 9.17
N VAL A 268 -7.20 22.26 8.95
CA VAL A 268 -6.28 22.12 7.81
C VAL A 268 -6.73 21.05 6.81
N GLN A 269 -7.85 20.38 7.05
CA GLN A 269 -8.34 19.27 6.22
C GLN A 269 -8.65 19.69 4.77
N SER A 270 -8.97 20.97 4.54
CA SER A 270 -9.06 21.57 3.19
C SER A 270 -7.76 21.41 2.37
N TYR A 271 -6.62 21.34 3.05
CA TYR A 271 -5.30 21.12 2.45
C TYR A 271 -4.91 19.63 2.36
N SER A 272 -5.85 18.69 2.54
CA SER A 272 -5.59 17.24 2.44
C SER A 272 -4.97 16.77 1.11
N PHE A 273 -5.01 17.59 0.05
CA PHE A 273 -4.25 17.32 -1.18
C PHE A 273 -2.73 17.24 -0.92
N LEU A 274 -2.22 17.91 0.13
CA LEU A 274 -0.82 17.82 0.55
C LEU A 274 -0.45 16.39 0.96
N THR A 275 -1.35 15.64 1.58
CA THR A 275 -1.16 14.20 1.84
C THR A 275 -0.96 13.43 0.55
N THR A 276 -1.67 13.78 -0.53
CA THR A 276 -1.45 13.13 -1.83
C THR A 276 -0.08 13.46 -2.42
N VAL A 277 0.31 14.74 -2.44
CA VAL A 277 1.62 15.14 -2.95
C VAL A 277 2.73 14.46 -2.16
N PHE A 278 2.61 14.50 -0.83
CA PHE A 278 3.53 13.82 0.08
C PHE A 278 3.57 12.31 -0.18
N PHE A 279 2.41 11.66 -0.27
CA PHE A 279 2.31 10.24 -0.58
C PHE A 279 3.07 9.89 -1.86
N LEU A 280 2.85 10.61 -2.96
CA LEU A 280 3.57 10.37 -4.23
C LEU A 280 5.10 10.53 -4.08
N ILE A 281 5.56 11.51 -3.30
CA ILE A 281 6.99 11.67 -2.97
C ILE A 281 7.50 10.45 -2.21
N THR A 282 6.77 9.97 -1.20
CA THR A 282 7.19 8.79 -0.41
C THR A 282 7.18 7.50 -1.23
N ILE A 283 6.26 7.34 -2.18
CA ILE A 283 6.28 6.24 -3.17
C ILE A 283 7.56 6.28 -3.99
N HIS A 284 7.99 7.46 -4.43
CA HIS A 284 9.25 7.62 -5.16
C HIS A 284 10.47 7.29 -4.30
N ILE A 285 10.47 7.73 -3.04
CA ILE A 285 11.53 7.38 -2.08
C ILE A 285 11.59 5.86 -1.92
N TRP A 286 10.47 5.22 -1.59
CA TRP A 286 10.39 3.77 -1.40
C TRP A 286 10.83 2.99 -2.64
N PHE A 287 10.47 3.48 -3.83
CA PHE A 287 10.97 2.94 -5.09
C PHE A 287 12.50 2.89 -5.16
N ILE A 288 13.18 3.95 -4.73
CA ILE A 288 14.64 3.99 -4.65
C ILE A 288 15.15 3.01 -3.59
N LEU A 289 14.51 2.98 -2.41
CA LEU A 289 14.93 2.12 -1.29
C LEU A 289 14.91 0.64 -1.68
N LYS A 290 13.79 0.16 -2.23
CA LYS A 290 13.66 -1.25 -2.65
C LYS A 290 14.61 -1.62 -3.78
N ASN A 291 14.81 -0.72 -4.76
CA ASN A 291 15.75 -0.98 -5.86
C ASN A 291 17.18 -1.06 -5.35
N ASN A 292 17.55 -0.18 -4.42
CA ASN A 292 18.85 -0.22 -3.77
C ASN A 292 19.03 -1.55 -3.02
N ALA A 293 18.03 -2.00 -2.27
CA ALA A 293 18.07 -3.27 -1.56
C ALA A 293 18.31 -4.47 -2.50
N VAL A 294 17.54 -4.58 -3.59
CA VAL A 294 17.73 -5.63 -4.61
C VAL A 294 19.10 -5.52 -5.29
N ASN A 295 19.57 -4.32 -5.60
CA ASN A 295 20.83 -4.11 -6.32
C ASN A 295 22.08 -4.54 -5.52
N ILE A 296 22.03 -4.47 -4.18
CA ILE A 296 23.15 -4.85 -3.32
C ILE A 296 23.03 -6.26 -2.76
N SER A 297 22.13 -7.08 -3.31
CA SER A 297 21.95 -8.46 -2.86
C SER A 297 23.25 -9.24 -2.93
N ASN A 298 23.53 -10.01 -1.87
CA ASN A 298 24.66 -10.95 -1.83
C ASN A 298 24.36 -12.23 -2.61
N TYR A 299 23.10 -12.45 -3.01
CA TYR A 299 22.63 -13.58 -3.81
C TYR A 299 22.48 -13.25 -5.30
N TYR A 300 23.10 -12.16 -5.75
CA TYR A 300 23.00 -11.69 -7.13
C TYR A 300 23.43 -12.78 -8.14
N ASP A 301 22.52 -13.09 -9.07
CA ASP A 301 22.79 -13.92 -10.24
C ASP A 301 22.42 -13.12 -11.51
N PRO A 302 23.37 -12.87 -12.44
CA PRO A 302 23.09 -12.14 -13.69
C PRO A 302 22.07 -12.84 -14.60
N LYS A 303 21.81 -14.14 -14.42
CA LYS A 303 20.78 -14.88 -15.16
C LYS A 303 19.37 -14.60 -14.64
N ILE A 304 19.25 -14.16 -13.39
CA ILE A 304 17.98 -13.84 -12.75
C ILE A 304 17.63 -12.39 -13.10
N SER A 305 16.42 -12.20 -13.63
CA SER A 305 15.88 -10.87 -13.90
C SER A 305 14.44 -10.79 -13.44
N LEU A 306 14.02 -9.57 -13.11
CA LEU A 306 12.69 -9.31 -12.63
C LEU A 306 11.76 -9.03 -13.81
N ASP A 307 10.69 -9.83 -13.95
CA ASP A 307 9.69 -9.65 -15.00
C ASP A 307 8.77 -8.45 -14.67
N ASN A 308 9.22 -7.28 -15.14
CA ASN A 308 8.49 -6.03 -15.01
C ASN A 308 7.11 -6.06 -15.65
N ASP A 309 6.91 -6.81 -16.74
CA ASP A 309 5.61 -6.86 -17.41
C ASP A 309 4.63 -7.72 -16.62
N SER A 310 5.07 -8.86 -16.08
CA SER A 310 4.25 -9.66 -15.16
C SER A 310 3.84 -8.86 -13.92
N LEU A 311 4.77 -8.13 -13.30
CA LEU A 311 4.45 -7.26 -12.16
C LEU A 311 3.43 -6.17 -12.51
N LYS A 312 3.58 -5.55 -13.67
CA LYS A 312 2.68 -4.48 -14.13
C LYS A 312 1.26 -5.00 -14.30
N TRP A 313 1.10 -6.13 -14.97
CA TRP A 313 -0.20 -6.77 -15.16
C TRP A 313 -0.81 -7.24 -13.86
N TYR A 314 0.01 -7.83 -12.99
CA TYR A 314 -0.42 -8.20 -11.64
C TYR A 314 -1.00 -7.00 -10.88
N LEU A 315 -0.27 -5.87 -10.83
CA LEU A 315 -0.70 -4.67 -10.12
C LEU A 315 -1.96 -4.04 -10.71
N VAL A 316 -2.00 -3.77 -12.03
CA VAL A 316 -3.18 -3.12 -12.63
C VAL A 316 -4.43 -3.98 -12.46
N LEU A 317 -4.32 -5.29 -12.67
CA LEU A 317 -5.47 -6.19 -12.55
C LEU A 317 -5.92 -6.33 -11.10
N SER A 318 -5.01 -6.55 -10.15
CA SER A 318 -5.37 -6.73 -8.74
C SER A 318 -5.94 -5.45 -8.11
N LEU A 319 -5.30 -4.30 -8.35
CA LEU A 319 -5.76 -3.01 -7.80
C LEU A 319 -7.09 -2.57 -8.41
N SER A 320 -7.30 -2.76 -9.72
CA SER A 320 -8.60 -2.54 -10.33
C SER A 320 -9.66 -3.52 -9.79
N SER A 321 -9.31 -4.78 -9.59
CA SER A 321 -10.24 -5.78 -9.04
C SER A 321 -10.71 -5.41 -7.63
N ILE A 322 -9.86 -4.84 -6.78
CA ILE A 322 -10.27 -4.35 -5.46
C ILE A 322 -11.38 -3.30 -5.57
N LEU A 323 -11.25 -2.33 -6.49
CA LEU A 323 -12.27 -1.30 -6.70
C LEU A 323 -13.57 -1.89 -7.25
N MET A 324 -13.46 -2.85 -8.17
CA MET A 324 -14.63 -3.55 -8.73
C MET A 324 -15.34 -4.39 -7.67
N ILE A 325 -14.62 -5.12 -6.83
CA ILE A 325 -15.21 -5.88 -5.73
C ILE A 325 -15.88 -4.94 -4.73
N GLY A 326 -15.28 -3.78 -4.44
CA GLY A 326 -15.93 -2.73 -3.66
C GLY A 326 -17.26 -2.28 -4.27
N TYR A 327 -17.32 -2.09 -5.59
CA TYR A 327 -18.57 -1.79 -6.30
C TYR A 327 -19.62 -2.89 -6.10
N VAL A 328 -19.22 -4.15 -6.24
CA VAL A 328 -20.12 -5.30 -6.04
C VAL A 328 -20.66 -5.31 -4.62
N MET A 329 -19.81 -5.13 -3.62
CA MET A 329 -20.23 -5.11 -2.21
C MET A 329 -21.14 -3.93 -1.90
N ILE A 330 -20.81 -2.73 -2.37
CA ILE A 330 -21.68 -1.55 -2.20
C ILE A 330 -23.02 -1.76 -2.92
N SER A 331 -23.03 -2.38 -4.09
CA SER A 331 -24.26 -2.68 -4.83
C SER A 331 -25.13 -3.71 -4.11
N LEU A 332 -24.51 -4.73 -3.51
CA LEU A 332 -25.19 -5.72 -2.66
C LEU A 332 -25.82 -5.05 -1.42
N VAL A 333 -25.08 -4.14 -0.78
CA VAL A 333 -25.45 -3.55 0.52
C VAL A 333 -26.41 -2.38 0.41
N TYR A 334 -26.23 -1.54 -0.61
CA TYR A 334 -26.93 -0.26 -0.75
C TYR A 334 -27.68 -0.14 -2.08
N GLY A 335 -27.64 -1.16 -2.93
CA GLY A 335 -28.29 -1.18 -4.24
C GLY A 335 -27.43 -0.65 -5.38
N VAL A 336 -27.80 -1.04 -6.59
CA VAL A 336 -27.03 -0.79 -7.83
C VAL A 336 -26.85 0.71 -8.10
N GLY A 337 -27.84 1.54 -7.77
CA GLY A 337 -27.73 2.99 -7.95
C GLY A 337 -26.60 3.63 -7.13
N ILE A 338 -26.46 3.22 -5.86
CA ILE A 338 -25.37 3.67 -4.98
C ILE A 338 -24.05 3.02 -5.41
N GLY A 339 -24.08 1.75 -5.80
CA GLY A 339 -22.95 1.07 -6.42
C GLY A 339 -22.38 1.85 -7.60
N ASN A 340 -23.21 2.23 -8.57
CA ASN A 340 -22.77 2.93 -9.77
C ASN A 340 -22.10 4.27 -9.42
N LYS A 341 -22.66 5.02 -8.45
CA LYS A 341 -22.04 6.24 -7.92
C LYS A 341 -20.69 5.95 -7.27
N TYR A 342 -20.61 4.92 -6.44
CA TYR A 342 -19.36 4.49 -5.80
C TYR A 342 -18.30 4.13 -6.84
N LEU A 343 -18.65 3.39 -7.90
CA LEU A 343 -17.71 2.99 -8.94
C LEU A 343 -17.14 4.20 -9.70
N ILE A 344 -18.01 5.12 -10.11
CA ILE A 344 -17.61 6.35 -10.80
C ILE A 344 -16.69 7.18 -9.89
N ASN A 345 -17.09 7.40 -8.64
CA ASN A 345 -16.30 8.16 -7.67
C ASN A 345 -14.95 7.48 -7.38
N SER A 346 -14.93 6.15 -7.28
CA SER A 346 -13.70 5.38 -7.06
C SER A 346 -12.72 5.53 -8.22
N TRP A 347 -13.19 5.48 -9.47
CA TRP A 347 -12.31 5.66 -10.62
C TRP A 347 -11.82 7.09 -10.78
N LEU A 348 -12.65 8.09 -10.48
CA LEU A 348 -12.25 9.49 -10.48
C LEU A 348 -11.20 9.77 -9.40
N ALA A 349 -11.40 9.25 -8.18
CA ALA A 349 -10.50 9.48 -7.06
C ALA A 349 -9.20 8.67 -7.15
N TYR A 350 -9.28 7.41 -7.62
CA TYR A 350 -8.19 6.45 -7.45
C TYR A 350 -7.63 5.89 -8.76
N GLY A 351 -8.27 6.13 -9.91
CA GLY A 351 -7.79 5.62 -11.20
C GLY A 351 -6.37 6.09 -11.53
N TYR A 352 -6.04 7.34 -11.19
CA TYR A 352 -4.68 7.86 -11.32
C TYR A 352 -3.69 7.05 -10.48
N LEU A 353 -4.02 6.73 -9.23
CA LEU A 353 -3.14 5.99 -8.32
C LEU A 353 -2.96 4.55 -8.74
N VAL A 354 -4.01 3.90 -9.25
CA VAL A 354 -3.88 2.55 -9.83
C VAL A 354 -2.79 2.56 -10.91
N LEU A 355 -2.84 3.52 -11.83
CA LEU A 355 -1.84 3.66 -12.89
C LEU A 355 -0.47 4.07 -12.33
N TYR A 356 -0.44 5.04 -11.42
CA TYR A 356 0.79 5.57 -10.83
C TYR A 356 1.56 4.50 -10.06
N LEU A 357 0.89 3.79 -9.16
CA LEU A 357 1.44 2.69 -8.39
C LEU A 357 1.88 1.60 -9.35
N THR A 358 1.03 1.14 -10.27
CA THR A 358 1.40 0.12 -11.27
C THR A 358 2.72 0.45 -11.96
N LEU A 359 2.85 1.64 -12.55
CA LEU A 359 4.03 2.04 -13.31
C LEU A 359 5.26 2.26 -12.43
N SER A 360 5.08 2.81 -11.24
CA SER A 360 6.18 3.04 -10.29
C SER A 360 6.68 1.73 -9.72
N PHE A 361 5.79 0.80 -9.43
CA PHE A 361 6.08 -0.42 -8.71
C PHE A 361 6.51 -1.56 -9.62
N SER A 362 6.20 -1.52 -10.91
CA SER A 362 6.67 -2.51 -11.89
C SER A 362 7.98 -2.13 -12.58
N ARG A 363 8.69 -1.08 -12.13
CA ARG A 363 9.86 -0.54 -12.83
C ARG A 363 11.19 -0.97 -12.20
N PHE A 364 11.73 -2.11 -12.60
CA PHE A 364 13.06 -2.53 -12.14
C PHE A 364 14.08 -2.52 -13.29
N LYS A 365 15.23 -1.89 -13.04
CA LYS A 365 16.46 -2.10 -13.83
C LYS A 365 17.57 -2.42 -12.84
N ILE A 366 17.83 -3.71 -12.70
CA ILE A 366 18.84 -4.21 -11.76
C ILE A 366 20.20 -3.67 -12.21
N LYS A 367 20.91 -3.04 -11.28
CA LYS A 367 22.26 -2.52 -11.47
C LYS A 367 23.07 -2.99 -10.28
N HIS A 368 23.71 -4.14 -10.42
CA HIS A 368 24.45 -4.80 -9.34
C HIS A 368 25.44 -3.84 -8.64
N GLY A 369 25.46 -3.85 -7.31
CA GLY A 369 26.30 -3.00 -6.47
C GLY A 369 25.89 -1.53 -6.39
N ARG A 370 24.85 -1.09 -7.14
CA ARG A 370 24.48 0.33 -7.20
C ARG A 370 23.55 0.73 -6.06
N LEU A 371 24.04 1.65 -5.21
CA LEU A 371 23.23 2.41 -4.26
C LEU A 371 22.98 3.83 -4.76
N SER A 372 21.78 4.06 -5.29
CA SER A 372 21.36 5.37 -5.76
C SER A 372 21.08 6.30 -4.58
N THR A 373 21.45 7.58 -4.73
CA THR A 373 21.06 8.62 -3.76
C THR A 373 19.56 8.88 -3.86
N VAL A 374 18.93 9.13 -2.72
CA VAL A 374 17.51 9.50 -2.68
C VAL A 374 17.39 10.90 -3.28
N LYS A 375 16.84 10.98 -4.49
CA LYS A 375 16.55 12.23 -5.21
C LYS A 375 15.15 12.13 -5.79
N VAL A 376 14.32 13.12 -5.54
CA VAL A 376 12.96 13.20 -6.09
C VAL A 376 13.01 14.15 -7.29
N PRO A 377 12.84 13.65 -8.52
CA PRO A 377 12.86 14.51 -9.70
C PRO A 377 11.58 15.36 -9.74
N PHE A 378 11.65 16.59 -10.27
CA PHE A 378 10.49 17.49 -10.37
C PHE A 378 9.29 16.89 -11.15
N ASP A 379 9.53 15.94 -12.04
CA ASP A 379 8.50 15.28 -12.85
C ASP A 379 7.97 13.96 -12.24
N PHE A 380 8.11 13.79 -10.92
CA PHE A 380 7.67 12.59 -10.20
C PHE A 380 6.18 12.30 -10.30
N PHE A 381 5.34 13.27 -10.69
CA PHE A 381 3.90 13.11 -10.90
C PHE A 381 3.54 12.19 -12.08
N ILE A 382 4.44 12.02 -13.06
CA ILE A 382 4.20 11.14 -14.21
C ILE A 382 5.36 10.12 -14.32
N PRO A 383 5.15 8.86 -13.88
CA PRO A 383 6.21 7.86 -13.95
C PRO A 383 6.66 7.63 -15.40
N LYS A 384 7.98 7.65 -15.63
CA LYS A 384 8.58 7.44 -16.96
C LYS A 384 8.63 5.95 -17.29
N PRO A 385 8.27 5.54 -18.52
CA PRO A 385 8.42 4.16 -18.97
C PRO A 385 9.90 3.77 -19.01
N ILE A 386 10.16 2.46 -18.90
CA ILE A 386 11.49 1.91 -19.14
C ILE A 386 11.80 2.12 -20.62
N LYS A 387 12.83 2.93 -20.93
CA LYS A 387 13.42 2.90 -22.27
C LYS A 387 14.02 1.51 -22.44
N LYS A 388 13.52 0.73 -23.40
CA LYS A 388 14.28 -0.41 -23.93
C LYS A 388 15.52 0.23 -24.57
N GLU A 389 16.68 -0.06 -24.00
CA GLU A 389 17.97 0.21 -24.65
C GLU A 389 18.20 -0.88 -25.70
#